data_AF-A0A2D9I763-F1
#
_entry.id   AF-A0A2D9I763-F1
#
_cell.length_a   1.000
_cell.length_b   1.000
_cell.length_c   1.000
_cell.angle_alpha   90.00
_cell.angle_beta   90.00
_cell.angle_gamma   90.00
#
_symmetry.space_group_name_H-M   'P 1'
#
loop_
_entity.id
_entity.type
_entity.pdbx_description
1 polymer ?
#
loop_
_entity_poly.entity_id
_entity_poly.type
_entity_poly.pdbx_seq_one_letter_code
_entity_poly.pdbx_strand_id
1 'polypeptide(L)'
;MKKIILALLLIGCSNSKVLYTHSDNMSRLVSKQLVIDRFGEPTSISSDGEIDEYYYDFGTWNQTVNYYDPKMSLVGETSYSEYQQPTTSAVRTEYKYVKFQMIKDSVIYWESKGVNFSTKKKKSQQ
;
A
#
# COMPACT_ATOMS: atom_id res chain seq x y z
N MET A 1 2.80 -51.18 -23.81
CA MET A 1 2.90 -49.70 -23.96
C MET A 1 1.91 -49.01 -23.04
N LYS A 2 2.24 -48.78 -21.75
CA LYS A 2 1.31 -48.08 -20.84
C LYS A 2 1.95 -47.61 -19.52
N LYS A 3 3.18 -47.08 -19.51
CA LYS A 3 3.80 -46.57 -18.27
C LYS A 3 4.73 -45.35 -18.47
N ILE A 4 4.48 -44.47 -19.45
CA ILE A 4 5.35 -43.30 -19.69
C ILE A 4 4.65 -41.95 -19.39
N ILE A 5 3.36 -41.93 -19.07
CA ILE A 5 2.62 -40.66 -18.93
C ILE A 5 2.66 -40.06 -17.50
N LEU A 6 3.22 -40.76 -16.50
CA LEU A 6 3.15 -40.31 -15.09
C LEU A 6 4.37 -39.52 -14.57
N ALA A 7 5.39 -39.27 -15.41
CA ALA A 7 6.65 -38.66 -14.94
C ALA A 7 6.75 -37.13 -15.16
N LEU A 8 5.76 -36.49 -15.82
CA LEU A 8 5.81 -35.06 -16.16
C LEU A 8 5.14 -34.12 -15.13
N LEU A 9 4.61 -34.65 -14.03
CA LEU A 9 3.88 -33.86 -13.01
C LEU A 9 4.73 -33.39 -11.82
N LEU A 10 6.03 -33.69 -11.76
CA LEU A 10 6.85 -33.46 -10.55
C LEU A 10 7.92 -32.36 -10.65
N ILE A 11 8.03 -31.61 -11.77
CA ILE A 11 9.03 -30.52 -11.92
C ILE A 11 8.38 -29.13 -11.86
N GLY A 12 7.13 -29.05 -11.41
CA GLY A 12 6.47 -27.79 -11.08
C GLY A 12 6.91 -27.23 -9.73
N CYS A 13 8.23 -27.08 -9.48
CA CYS A 13 8.69 -26.28 -8.35
C CYS A 13 8.32 -24.82 -8.64
N SER A 14 7.12 -24.42 -8.20
CA SER A 14 6.66 -23.04 -8.23
C SER A 14 7.75 -22.13 -7.68
N ASN A 15 8.38 -21.36 -8.57
CA ASN A 15 9.30 -20.29 -8.24
C ASN A 15 8.53 -19.07 -7.70
N SER A 16 7.58 -19.29 -6.78
CA SER A 16 6.85 -18.19 -6.15
C SER A 16 7.81 -17.42 -5.24
N LYS A 17 8.32 -16.30 -5.76
CA LYS A 17 8.98 -15.30 -4.93
C LYS A 17 7.95 -14.85 -3.90
N VAL A 18 8.21 -15.12 -2.62
CA VAL A 18 7.33 -14.66 -1.54
C VAL A 18 7.38 -13.13 -1.51
N LEU A 19 6.26 -12.50 -1.82
CA LEU A 19 6.07 -11.05 -1.74
C LEU A 19 5.40 -10.76 -0.40
N TYR A 20 6.02 -9.92 0.43
CA TYR A 20 5.34 -9.33 1.57
C TYR A 20 4.69 -8.02 1.11
N THR A 21 3.38 -7.94 1.26
CA THR A 21 2.62 -6.74 0.94
C THR A 21 3.00 -5.61 1.89
N HIS A 22 2.58 -4.39 1.57
CA HIS A 22 2.73 -3.27 2.49
C HIS A 22 2.08 -3.58 3.84
N SER A 23 0.83 -4.09 3.83
CA SER A 23 0.11 -4.49 5.04
C SER A 23 0.86 -5.55 5.85
N ASP A 24 1.44 -6.57 5.20
CA ASP A 24 2.24 -7.60 5.89
C ASP A 24 3.46 -7.00 6.59
N ASN A 25 4.12 -6.05 5.93
CA ASN A 25 5.31 -5.41 6.48
C ASN A 25 4.98 -4.46 7.63
N MET A 26 3.86 -3.75 7.57
CA MET A 26 3.40 -2.87 8.65
C MET A 26 2.92 -3.66 9.87
N SER A 27 2.13 -4.72 9.64
CA SER A 27 1.57 -5.55 10.72
C SER A 27 2.61 -6.35 11.50
N ARG A 28 3.86 -6.45 11.01
CA ARG A 28 4.98 -7.07 11.72
C ARG A 28 5.65 -6.16 12.73
N LEU A 29 5.37 -4.86 12.68
CA LEU A 29 5.97 -3.86 13.55
C LEU A 29 5.14 -3.79 14.83
N VAL A 30 5.25 -4.85 15.63
CA VAL A 30 4.40 -5.06 16.81
C VAL A 30 4.90 -4.33 18.05
N SER A 31 6.10 -3.75 18.01
CA SER A 31 6.70 -3.03 19.13
C SER A 31 7.29 -1.70 18.72
N LYS A 32 7.40 -0.79 19.70
CA LYS A 32 8.04 0.52 19.55
C LYS A 32 9.43 0.40 18.94
N GLN A 33 10.26 -0.50 19.46
CA GLN A 33 11.61 -0.69 18.94
C GLN A 33 11.62 -1.10 17.46
N LEU A 34 10.74 -2.02 17.03
CA LEU A 34 10.67 -2.42 15.62
C LEU A 34 10.21 -1.28 14.71
N VAL A 35 9.34 -0.40 15.21
CA VAL A 35 8.92 0.80 14.47
C VAL A 35 10.10 1.77 14.31
N ILE A 36 10.83 2.05 15.39
CA ILE A 36 12.01 2.93 15.38
C ILE A 36 13.13 2.34 14.51
N ASP A 37 13.41 1.04 14.62
CA ASP A 37 14.44 0.38 13.80
C ASP A 37 14.14 0.48 12.30
N ARG A 38 12.85 0.54 11.94
CA ARG A 38 12.43 0.62 10.54
C ARG A 38 12.37 2.03 9.99
N PHE A 39 11.86 2.98 10.76
CA PHE A 39 11.54 4.32 10.28
C PHE A 39 12.43 5.43 10.89
N GLY A 40 13.24 5.11 11.89
CA GLY A 40 13.99 6.08 12.68
C GLY A 40 13.12 6.76 13.72
N GLU A 41 13.55 7.94 14.17
CA GLU A 41 12.76 8.78 15.08
C GLU A 41 11.52 9.33 14.36
N PRO A 42 10.36 9.40 15.04
CA PRO A 42 9.14 9.96 14.48
C PRO A 42 9.29 11.45 14.21
N THR A 43 8.54 11.95 13.22
CA THR A 43 8.43 13.39 12.94
C THR A 43 7.75 14.12 14.10
N SER A 44 6.75 13.49 14.71
CA SER A 44 6.10 13.99 15.92
C SER A 44 5.52 12.86 16.74
N ILE A 45 5.44 13.08 18.05
CA ILE A 45 4.76 12.19 19.00
C ILE A 45 3.67 13.00 19.67
N SER A 46 2.47 12.44 19.77
CA SER A 46 1.38 12.97 20.59
C SER A 46 0.86 11.89 21.52
N SER A 47 0.54 12.25 22.76
CA SER A 47 0.01 11.31 23.75
C SER A 47 -1.41 11.69 24.13
N ASP A 48 -2.30 10.69 24.16
CA ASP A 48 -3.66 10.78 24.67
C ASP A 48 -3.88 9.69 25.71
N GLY A 49 -3.79 10.06 26.99
CA GLY A 49 -3.84 9.13 28.11
C GLY A 49 -2.68 8.13 28.08
N GLU A 50 -3.00 6.85 27.94
CA GLU A 50 -2.00 5.76 27.86
C GLU A 50 -1.55 5.45 26.41
N ILE A 51 -2.13 6.14 25.42
CA ILE A 51 -1.88 5.90 24.00
C ILE A 51 -0.91 6.96 23.48
N ASP A 52 0.24 6.51 23.01
CA ASP A 52 1.18 7.33 22.26
C ASP A 52 0.97 7.12 20.75
N GLU A 53 0.81 8.20 20.01
CA GLU A 53 0.77 8.21 18.55
C GLU A 53 2.11 8.71 17.99
N TYR A 54 2.79 7.83 17.26
CA TYR A 54 4.04 8.12 16.54
C TYR A 54 3.69 8.42 15.08
N TYR A 55 3.94 9.66 14.65
CA TYR A 55 3.67 10.14 13.31
C TYR A 55 4.96 10.27 12.49
N TYR A 56 4.94 9.76 11.27
CA TYR A 56 6.05 9.83 10.30
C TYR A 56 5.56 10.51 9.02
N ASP A 57 6.17 11.65 8.69
CA ASP A 57 5.91 12.41 7.48
C ASP A 57 6.82 11.97 6.32
N PHE A 58 6.22 11.67 5.18
CA PHE A 58 6.92 11.33 3.93
C PHE A 58 6.66 12.36 2.82
N GLY A 59 6.14 13.53 3.17
CA GLY A 59 5.88 14.66 2.30
C GLY A 59 4.53 14.60 1.58
N THR A 60 4.42 15.34 0.48
CA THR A 60 3.17 15.48 -0.28
C THR A 60 3.36 15.10 -1.74
N TRP A 61 2.25 14.82 -2.42
CA TRP A 61 2.23 14.69 -3.87
C TRP A 61 0.99 15.32 -4.46
N ASN A 62 1.10 15.81 -5.69
CA ASN A 62 0.00 16.40 -6.43
C ASN A 62 -0.68 15.33 -7.26
N GLN A 63 -1.95 15.06 -6.98
CA GLN A 63 -2.81 14.21 -7.77
C GLN A 63 -3.70 15.07 -8.67
N THR A 64 -3.60 14.89 -9.98
CA THR A 64 -4.57 15.45 -10.92
C THR A 64 -5.82 14.57 -10.92
N VAL A 65 -6.94 15.15 -10.50
CA VAL A 65 -8.26 14.50 -10.55
C VAL A 65 -9.02 15.09 -11.72
N ASN A 66 -9.45 14.22 -12.63
CA ASN A 66 -10.30 14.61 -13.75
C ASN A 66 -11.76 14.45 -13.33
N TYR A 67 -12.56 15.50 -13.49
CA TYR A 67 -14.00 15.43 -13.35
C TYR A 67 -14.61 15.23 -14.73
N TYR A 68 -15.29 14.10 -14.88
CA TYR A 68 -16.08 13.80 -16.06
C TYR A 68 -17.51 14.25 -15.81
N ASP A 69 -18.15 14.82 -16.82
CA ASP A 69 -19.60 15.07 -16.76
C ASP A 69 -20.31 13.71 -16.66
N PRO A 70 -21.29 13.54 -15.75
CA PRO A 70 -22.11 12.34 -15.66
C PRO A 70 -22.68 11.86 -17.01
N LYS A 71 -22.95 12.77 -17.96
CA LYS A 71 -23.40 12.45 -19.32
C LYS A 71 -22.40 11.63 -20.13
N MET A 72 -21.11 11.68 -19.80
CA MET A 72 -20.06 10.86 -20.43
C MET A 72 -20.13 9.39 -19.98
N SER A 73 -20.76 9.10 -18.84
CA SER A 73 -20.85 7.76 -18.24
C SER A 73 -22.09 6.98 -18.69
N LEU A 74 -23.01 7.62 -19.41
CA LEU A 74 -24.20 6.94 -19.92
C LEU A 74 -23.80 6.23 -21.21
N VAL A 75 -24.02 4.91 -21.26
CA VAL A 75 -24.12 4.17 -22.53
C VAL A 75 -25.39 4.66 -23.22
N GLY A 76 -25.32 5.86 -23.80
CA GLY A 76 -26.39 6.53 -24.51
C GLY A 76 -26.07 6.63 -26.00
N GLU A 77 -27.03 7.12 -26.79
CA GLU A 77 -26.97 7.16 -28.26
C GLU A 77 -25.83 8.02 -28.84
N THR A 78 -25.17 8.86 -28.04
CA THR A 78 -24.09 9.75 -28.46
C THR A 78 -22.73 9.15 -28.14
N SER A 79 -21.85 9.08 -29.15
CA SER A 79 -20.50 8.55 -28.99
C SER A 79 -19.68 9.46 -28.06
N TYR A 80 -18.77 8.88 -27.26
CA TYR A 80 -17.78 9.64 -26.48
C TYR A 80 -17.02 10.68 -27.33
N SER A 81 -16.81 10.38 -28.63
CA SER A 81 -16.15 11.28 -29.59
C SER A 81 -16.94 12.54 -29.94
N GLU A 82 -18.24 12.59 -29.64
CA GLU A 82 -19.14 13.71 -29.95
C GLU A 82 -19.31 14.65 -28.74
N TYR A 83 -18.75 14.29 -27.59
CA TYR A 83 -18.85 15.07 -26.37
C TYR A 83 -17.82 16.21 -26.35
N GLN A 84 -18.28 17.44 -26.61
CA GLN A 84 -17.44 18.63 -26.81
C GLN A 84 -17.11 19.43 -25.53
N GLN A 85 -17.61 19.04 -24.34
CA GLN A 85 -17.33 19.83 -23.13
C GLN A 85 -15.92 19.55 -22.61
N PRO A 86 -15.17 20.59 -22.20
CA PRO A 86 -13.83 20.41 -21.67
C PRO A 86 -13.88 19.62 -20.36
N THR A 87 -13.11 18.54 -20.26
CA THR A 87 -12.87 17.86 -18.99
C THR A 87 -12.24 18.85 -18.03
N THR A 88 -12.89 19.11 -16.90
CA THR A 88 -12.28 19.93 -15.85
C THR A 88 -11.35 19.05 -15.03
N SER A 89 -10.19 19.58 -14.68
CA SER A 89 -9.25 18.90 -13.78
C SER A 89 -8.97 19.79 -12.58
N ALA A 90 -8.79 19.17 -11.43
CA ALA A 90 -8.28 19.83 -10.24
C ALA A 90 -7.02 19.11 -9.78
N VAL A 91 -6.02 19.88 -9.37
CA VAL A 91 -4.85 19.37 -8.68
C VAL A 91 -5.18 19.33 -7.19
N ARG A 92 -5.10 18.15 -6.59
CA ARG A 92 -5.23 17.95 -5.14
C ARG A 92 -3.89 17.56 -4.56
N THR A 93 -3.45 18.25 -3.52
CA THR A 93 -2.27 17.85 -2.76
C THR A 93 -2.67 16.80 -1.75
N GLU A 94 -2.08 15.62 -1.86
CA GLU A 94 -2.29 14.48 -0.97
C GLU A 94 -1.05 14.27 -0.10
N TYR A 95 -1.28 13.96 1.18
CA TYR A 95 -0.21 13.74 2.16
C TYR A 95 0.24 12.28 2.19
N LYS A 96 1.54 12.08 2.40
CA LYS A 96 2.16 10.76 2.58
C LYS A 96 2.61 10.63 4.03
N TYR A 97 2.05 9.66 4.75
CA TYR A 97 2.37 9.49 6.15
C TYR A 97 2.18 8.05 6.62
N VAL A 98 2.75 7.76 7.79
CA VAL A 98 2.45 6.57 8.60
C VAL A 98 2.21 7.01 10.04
N LYS A 99 1.25 6.37 10.70
CA LYS A 99 1.02 6.51 12.14
C LYS A 99 1.03 5.17 12.83
N PHE A 100 1.55 5.15 14.04
CA PHE A 100 1.44 4.02 14.96
C PHE A 100 0.88 4.49 16.27
N GLN A 101 -0.18 3.84 16.74
CA GLN A 101 -0.68 4.00 18.09
C GLN A 101 -0.10 2.88 18.96
N MET A 102 0.42 3.27 20.11
CA MET A 102 1.16 2.39 21.01
C MET A 102 0.66 2.54 22.44
N ILE A 103 0.65 1.44 23.18
CA ILE A 103 0.53 1.46 24.64
C ILE A 103 1.84 0.93 25.20
N LYS A 104 2.56 1.79 25.93
CA LYS A 104 3.94 1.53 26.36
C LYS A 104 4.83 1.21 25.14
N ASP A 105 5.27 -0.04 25.02
CA ASP A 105 6.16 -0.49 23.94
C ASP A 105 5.45 -1.34 22.88
N SER A 106 4.13 -1.52 22.99
CA SER A 106 3.34 -2.38 22.11
C SER A 106 2.55 -1.56 21.11
N VAL A 107 2.65 -1.91 19.82
CA VAL A 107 1.81 -1.32 18.76
C VAL A 107 0.42 -1.93 18.82
N ILE A 108 -0.60 -1.10 18.93
CA ILE A 108 -2.01 -1.52 18.98
C ILE A 108 -2.73 -1.28 17.65
N TYR A 109 -2.30 -0.26 16.90
CA TYR A 109 -2.90 0.13 15.64
C TYR A 109 -1.87 0.85 14.76
N TRP A 110 -2.02 0.73 13.45
CA TRP A 110 -1.26 1.51 12.49
C TRP A 110 -2.15 1.93 11.33
N GLU A 111 -1.85 3.11 10.77
CA GLU A 111 -2.43 3.56 9.51
C GLU A 111 -1.34 4.18 8.64
N SER A 112 -1.62 4.24 7.34
CA SER A 112 -0.70 4.83 6.37
C SER A 112 -1.46 5.38 5.18
N LYS A 113 -0.95 6.47 4.60
CA LYS A 113 -1.49 7.06 3.39
C LYS A 113 -0.36 7.39 2.43
N GLY A 114 -0.55 7.10 1.14
CA GLY A 114 0.37 7.54 0.08
C GLY A 114 1.78 6.92 0.11
N VAL A 115 1.99 5.85 0.89
CA VAL A 115 3.26 5.11 0.99
C VAL A 115 3.06 3.63 0.67
N ASN A 116 4.10 2.96 0.18
CA ASN A 116 4.08 1.51 -0.09
C ASN A 116 5.44 0.90 0.24
N PHE A 117 5.47 0.08 1.28
CA PHE A 117 6.67 -0.60 1.75
C PHE A 117 6.66 -2.11 1.49
N SER A 118 6.06 -2.57 0.39
CA SER A 118 6.11 -3.99 -0.01
C SER A 118 7.53 -4.47 -0.30
N THR A 119 7.86 -5.71 0.05
CA THR A 119 9.21 -6.28 -0.11
C THR A 119 9.16 -7.66 -0.77
N LYS A 120 10.07 -7.89 -1.72
CA LYS A 120 10.27 -9.22 -2.33
C LYS A 120 11.31 -9.97 -1.51
N LYS A 121 10.96 -11.14 -0.97
CA LYS A 121 11.94 -12.00 -0.29
C LYS A 121 12.90 -12.59 -1.33
N LYS A 122 14.20 -12.34 -1.19
CA LYS A 122 15.23 -13.13 -1.91
C LYS A 122 15.17 -14.56 -1.38
N LYS A 123 15.18 -15.56 -2.27
CA LYS A 123 15.34 -16.96 -1.87
C LYS A 123 16.61 -17.07 -1.03
N SER A 124 16.51 -17.61 0.19
CA SER A 124 17.69 -18.20 0.83
C SER A 124 18.09 -19.38 -0.04
N GLN A 125 19.29 -19.32 -0.62
CA GLN A 125 19.92 -20.53 -1.15
C GLN A 125 20.15 -21.44 0.06
N GLN A 126 19.31 -22.46 0.20
CA GLN A 126 19.63 -23.67 0.97
C GLN A 126 20.17 -24.70 -0.01
#